data_AF-A0A356KXY6-F1
#
_entry.id   AF-A0A356KXY6-F1
#
_cell.length_a   1.000
_cell.length_b   1.000
_cell.length_c   1.000
_cell.angle_alpha   90.00
_cell.angle_beta   90.00
_cell.angle_gamma   90.00
#
_symmetry.space_group_name_H-M   'P 1'
#
loop_
_entity.id
_entity.type
_entity.pdbx_description
1 polymer ?
#
loop_
_entity_poly.entity_id
_entity_poly.type
_entity_poly.pdbx_seq_one_letter_code
_entity_poly.pdbx_strand_id
1 'polypeptide(L)'
;MSAEQGASRDAYASAGVDVGGEHAALAGLLGHVKGTFAHRPPGSVGHVETGVGYFASVLRLNDQLGLAVAADGVGTKLLVAQLCERYDTVGIDLVAM
;
A
#
# COMPACT_ATOMS: atom_id res chain seq x y z
N MET A 1 26.73 34.26 -29.60
CA MET A 1 25.34 34.09 -29.13
C MET A 1 25.22 32.67 -28.62
N SER A 2 25.41 32.49 -27.32
CA SER A 2 25.37 31.19 -26.66
C SER A 2 23.90 30.79 -26.49
N ALA A 3 23.55 29.60 -26.97
CA ALA A 3 22.24 29.02 -26.77
C ALA A 3 22.06 28.62 -25.30
N GLU A 4 21.17 29.31 -24.58
CA GLU A 4 20.66 28.82 -23.31
C GLU A 4 19.72 27.65 -23.59
N GLN A 5 20.26 26.43 -23.50
CA GLN A 5 19.46 25.22 -23.32
C GLN A 5 18.98 25.19 -21.87
N GLY A 6 17.87 25.87 -21.59
CA GLY A 6 17.13 25.67 -20.36
C GLY A 6 16.55 24.25 -20.35
N ALA A 7 17.11 23.38 -19.52
CA ALA A 7 16.57 22.04 -19.30
C ALA A 7 15.09 22.16 -18.95
N SER A 8 14.23 21.63 -19.82
CA SER A 8 12.81 21.48 -19.55
C SER A 8 12.70 20.66 -18.27
N ARG A 9 12.30 21.30 -17.17
CA ARG A 9 11.97 20.62 -15.92
C ARG A 9 10.95 19.55 -16.31
N ASP A 10 11.27 18.28 -16.07
CA ASP A 10 10.43 17.16 -16.48
C ASP A 10 9.00 17.41 -15.98
N ALA A 11 8.08 17.66 -16.91
CA ALA A 11 6.71 18.06 -16.58
C ALA A 11 6.05 17.02 -15.68
N TYR A 12 6.44 15.76 -15.84
CA TYR A 12 5.99 14.62 -15.05
C TYR A 12 6.44 14.72 -13.59
N ALA A 13 7.73 14.98 -13.36
CA ALA A 13 8.26 15.22 -12.02
C ALA A 13 7.69 16.52 -11.40
N SER A 14 7.48 17.56 -12.21
CA SER A 14 6.90 18.82 -11.74
C SER A 14 5.43 18.70 -11.31
N ALA A 15 4.71 17.72 -11.85
CA ALA A 15 3.37 17.34 -11.40
C ALA A 15 3.39 16.57 -10.06
N GLY A 16 4.58 16.35 -9.48
CA GLY A 16 4.78 15.65 -8.21
C GLY A 16 5.00 14.14 -8.34
N VAL A 17 5.23 13.62 -9.54
CA VAL A 17 5.47 12.18 -9.73
C VAL A 17 6.94 11.86 -9.55
N ASP A 18 7.25 11.06 -8.54
CA ASP A 18 8.59 10.52 -8.30
C ASP A 18 8.62 9.00 -8.50
N VAL A 19 8.99 8.58 -9.71
CA VAL A 19 9.09 7.16 -10.08
C VAL A 19 10.21 6.44 -9.30
N GLY A 20 11.28 7.16 -8.95
CA GLY A 20 12.40 6.59 -8.20
C GLY A 20 12.04 6.39 -6.73
N GLY A 21 11.47 7.42 -6.10
CA GLY A 21 10.98 7.38 -4.73
C GLY A 21 9.84 6.37 -4.54
N GLU A 22 8.97 6.22 -5.54
CA GLU A 22 7.92 5.19 -5.55
C GLU A 22 8.50 3.78 -5.36
N HIS A 23 9.54 3.42 -6.10
CA HIS A 23 10.10 2.07 -6.05
C HIS A 23 10.65 1.73 -4.66
N ALA A 24 11.33 2.69 -4.02
CA ALA A 24 11.87 2.52 -2.67
C ALA A 24 10.75 2.41 -1.61
N ALA A 25 9.74 3.27 -1.69
CA ALA A 25 8.59 3.24 -0.80
C ALA A 25 7.80 1.93 -0.94
N LEU A 26 7.56 1.49 -2.18
CA LEU A 26 6.89 0.23 -2.49
C LEU A 26 7.69 -0.96 -1.95
N ALA A 27 9.00 -0.99 -2.15
CA ALA A 27 9.85 -2.06 -1.61
C ALA A 27 9.75 -2.17 -0.08
N GLY A 28 9.75 -1.04 0.64
CA GLY A 28 9.55 -0.99 2.08
C GLY A 28 8.17 -1.54 2.51
N LEU A 29 7.11 -1.06 1.86
CA LEU A 29 5.74 -1.54 2.09
C LEU A 29 5.62 -3.06 1.88
N LEU A 30 6.16 -3.56 0.77
CA LEU A 30 6.11 -4.98 0.44
C LEU A 30 6.86 -5.84 1.45
N GLY A 31 7.91 -5.31 2.10
CA GLY A 31 8.59 -5.97 3.21
C GLY A 31 7.64 -6.26 4.38
N HIS A 32 6.82 -5.29 4.77
CA HIS A 32 5.82 -5.46 5.82
C HIS A 32 4.67 -6.37 5.39
N VAL A 33 4.13 -6.18 4.18
CA VAL A 33 2.98 -6.94 3.66
C VAL A 33 3.30 -8.42 3.53
N LYS A 34 4.44 -8.79 2.94
CA LYS A 34 4.81 -10.20 2.72
C LYS A 34 4.96 -10.98 4.03
N GLY A 35 5.39 -10.32 5.11
CA GLY A 35 5.44 -10.93 6.44
C GLY A 35 4.08 -11.45 6.92
N THR A 36 2.98 -10.78 6.52
CA THR A 36 1.63 -11.18 6.92
C THR A 36 1.13 -12.47 6.26
N PHE A 37 1.73 -12.90 5.15
CA PHE A 37 1.29 -14.11 4.43
C PHE A 37 1.53 -15.38 5.27
N ALA A 38 2.50 -15.33 6.20
CA ALA A 38 2.74 -16.41 7.14
C ALA A 38 1.51 -16.72 8.02
N HIS A 39 0.60 -15.77 8.22
CA HIS A 39 -0.65 -15.98 8.98
C HIS A 39 -1.68 -16.84 8.23
N ARG A 40 -1.48 -17.07 6.93
CA ARG A 40 -2.37 -17.85 6.05
C ARG A 40 -1.54 -18.82 5.22
N PRO A 41 -1.15 -20.00 5.74
CA PRO A 41 -0.26 -20.93 5.04
C PRO A 41 -0.91 -21.57 3.80
N PRO A 42 -0.13 -22.15 2.87
CA PRO A 42 -0.63 -22.81 1.67
C PRO A 42 -1.72 -23.86 1.98
N GLY A 43 -2.82 -23.79 1.23
CA GLY A 43 -3.98 -24.68 1.40
C GLY A 43 -4.99 -24.25 2.47
N SER A 44 -4.71 -23.19 3.25
CA SER A 44 -5.66 -22.66 4.25
C SER A 44 -6.67 -21.67 3.65
N VAL A 45 -7.82 -21.50 4.31
CA VAL A 45 -8.79 -20.44 3.96
C VAL A 45 -8.18 -19.07 4.21
N GLY A 46 -8.30 -18.19 3.22
CA GLY A 46 -7.67 -16.87 3.19
C GLY A 46 -6.21 -16.89 2.75
N HIS A 47 -5.65 -18.04 2.35
CA HIS A 47 -4.33 -18.09 1.71
C HIS A 47 -4.33 -17.26 0.42
N VAL A 48 -3.29 -16.45 0.24
CA VAL A 48 -3.09 -15.66 -0.97
C VAL A 48 -2.51 -16.57 -2.04
N GLU A 49 -3.32 -16.92 -3.03
CA GLU A 49 -2.93 -17.85 -4.11
C GLU A 49 -1.98 -17.20 -5.13
N THR A 50 -1.89 -15.87 -5.13
CA THR A 50 -1.02 -15.09 -6.01
C THR A 50 0.06 -14.36 -5.23
N GLY A 51 1.22 -14.16 -5.84
CA GLY A 51 2.21 -13.20 -5.34
C GLY A 51 1.70 -11.76 -5.39
N VAL A 52 2.53 -10.81 -4.96
CA VAL A 52 2.25 -9.37 -5.12
C VAL A 52 2.74 -8.89 -6.49
N GLY A 53 1.98 -7.98 -7.13
CA GLY A 53 2.32 -7.41 -8.44
C GLY A 53 1.35 -7.80 -9.57
N TYR A 54 0.32 -8.59 -9.28
CA TYR A 54 -0.77 -8.86 -10.21
C TYR A 54 -1.88 -7.82 -10.09
N PHE A 55 -2.72 -7.72 -11.12
CA PHE A 55 -3.86 -6.80 -11.16
C PHE A 55 -4.82 -6.98 -9.98
N ALA A 56 -4.98 -8.21 -9.49
CA ALA A 56 -5.81 -8.54 -8.33
C ALA A 56 -5.15 -9.60 -7.44
N SER A 57 -5.50 -9.59 -6.16
CA SER A 57 -5.14 -10.68 -5.23
C SER A 57 -6.20 -11.77 -5.28
N VAL A 58 -5.75 -13.03 -5.32
CA VAL A 58 -6.64 -14.19 -5.27
C VAL A 58 -6.53 -14.83 -3.89
N LEU A 59 -7.67 -15.05 -3.24
CA LEU A 59 -7.74 -15.69 -1.93
C LEU A 59 -8.45 -17.03 -2.01
N ARG A 60 -7.94 -18.04 -1.29
CA ARG A 60 -8.62 -19.32 -1.14
C ARG A 60 -9.84 -19.17 -0.23
N LEU A 61 -11.02 -19.30 -0.81
CA LEU A 61 -12.27 -19.48 -0.09
C LEU A 61 -12.62 -20.97 -0.09
N ASN A 62 -13.33 -21.48 0.92
CA ASN A 62 -13.81 -22.85 0.90
C ASN A 62 -15.32 -22.95 1.19
N ASP A 63 -15.84 -24.15 0.98
CA ASP A 63 -16.86 -24.27 -0.06
C ASP A 63 -18.31 -24.24 0.41
N GLN A 64 -18.55 -23.78 1.63
CA GLN A 64 -19.91 -23.68 2.19
C GLN A 64 -20.14 -22.35 2.90
N LEU A 65 -19.25 -21.38 2.69
CA LEU A 65 -19.02 -20.32 3.65
C LEU A 65 -19.00 -18.93 3.01
N GLY A 66 -19.62 -17.98 3.71
CA GLY A 66 -19.81 -16.61 3.27
C GLY A 66 -18.62 -15.69 3.52
N LEU A 67 -18.45 -14.75 2.59
CA LEU A 67 -17.52 -13.63 2.65
C LEU A 67 -18.33 -12.35 2.83
N ALA A 68 -18.05 -11.60 3.90
CA ALA A 68 -18.50 -10.23 4.07
C ALA A 68 -17.30 -9.30 3.92
N VAL A 69 -17.46 -8.24 3.13
CA VAL A 69 -16.44 -7.22 2.91
C VAL A 69 -16.97 -5.90 3.44
N ALA A 70 -16.20 -5.28 4.31
CA ALA A 70 -16.42 -3.92 4.79
C ALA A 70 -15.19 -3.07 4.47
N ALA A 71 -15.41 -1.78 4.30
CA ALA A 71 -14.36 -0.79 4.21
C ALA A 71 -14.71 0.32 5.21
N ASP A 72 -13.73 0.69 6.03
CA ASP A 72 -13.86 1.76 7.00
C ASP A 72 -12.62 2.66 6.93
N GLY A 73 -12.57 3.70 7.75
CA GLY A 73 -11.47 4.64 7.84
C GLY A 73 -11.09 4.95 9.29
N VAL A 74 -9.87 5.44 9.47
CA VAL A 74 -9.37 5.93 10.77
C VAL A 74 -10.14 7.17 11.25
N GLY A 75 -10.76 7.91 10.33
CA GLY A 75 -11.48 9.14 10.61
C GLY A 75 -10.58 10.32 10.99
N THR A 76 -11.12 11.26 11.76
CA THR A 76 -10.44 12.51 12.13
C THR A 76 -9.19 12.31 13.01
N LYS A 77 -8.95 11.10 13.51
CA LYS A 77 -7.71 10.74 14.22
C LYS A 77 -6.46 10.91 13.34
N LEU A 78 -6.58 10.88 12.01
CA LEU A 78 -5.49 11.22 11.10
C LEU A 78 -4.94 12.65 11.33
N LEU A 79 -5.80 13.60 11.72
CA LEU A 79 -5.35 14.96 12.05
C LEU A 79 -4.44 14.96 13.27
N VAL A 80 -4.72 14.12 14.27
CA VAL A 80 -3.87 14.00 15.47
C VAL A 80 -2.54 13.35 15.10
N ALA A 81 -2.55 12.30 14.28
CA ALA A 81 -1.32 11.67 13.78
C ALA A 81 -0.43 12.67 13.03
N GLN A 82 -1.02 13.54 12.20
CA GLN A 82 -0.30 14.60 11.51
C GLN A 82 0.27 15.64 12.47
N LEU A 83 -0.52 16.10 13.45
CA LEU A 83 -0.06 17.07 14.48
C LEU A 83 1.08 16.52 15.34
N CYS A 84 1.12 15.20 15.55
CA CYS A 84 2.18 14.52 16.29
C CYS A 84 3.33 14.04 15.39
N GLU A 85 3.26 14.24 14.08
CA GLU A 85 4.19 13.70 13.07
C GLU A 85 4.47 12.18 13.26
N ARG A 86 3.44 11.42 13.64
CA ARG A 86 3.58 9.99 13.99
C ARG A 86 2.55 9.13 13.26
N TYR A 87 3.03 8.28 12.34
CA TYR A 87 2.21 7.53 11.37
C TYR A 87 2.33 6.01 11.50
N ASP A 88 3.20 5.51 12.36
CA ASP A 88 3.48 4.08 12.54
C ASP A 88 2.33 3.31 13.21
N THR A 89 1.38 3.99 13.86
CA THR A 89 0.25 3.35 14.55
C THR A 89 -1.09 3.49 13.84
N VAL A 90 -1.27 4.46 12.92
CA VAL A 90 -2.59 4.71 12.31
C VAL A 90 -3.08 3.58 11.41
N GLY A 91 -2.15 2.79 10.85
CA GLY A 91 -2.50 1.58 10.12
C GLY A 91 -3.12 0.50 11.01
N ILE A 92 -2.75 0.46 12.30
CA ILE A 92 -3.34 -0.45 13.29
C ILE A 92 -4.78 -0.02 13.58
N ASP A 93 -4.99 1.30 13.75
CA ASP A 93 -6.34 1.85 13.92
C ASP A 93 -7.25 1.52 12.73
N LEU A 94 -6.73 1.60 11.49
CA LEU A 94 -7.49 1.29 10.28
C LEU A 94 -7.96 -0.16 10.23
N VAL A 95 -7.09 -1.12 10.57
CA VAL A 95 -7.41 -2.56 10.54
C VAL A 95 -8.40 -2.96 11.64
N ALA A 96 -8.47 -2.17 12.72
CA ALA A 96 -9.30 -2.47 13.88
C ALA A 96 -10.77 -2.00 13.76
N MET A 97 -11.11 -1.20 12.75
CA MET A 97 -12.48 -0.75 12.48
C MET A 97 -13.26 -1.79 11.66
#